data_AF-A0A7V5Y6N1-F1
#
_entry.id   AF-A0A7V5Y6N1-F1
#
_cell.length_a   1.000
_cell.length_b   1.000
_cell.length_c   1.000
_cell.angle_alpha   90.00
_cell.angle_beta   90.00
_cell.angle_gamma   90.00
#
_symmetry.space_group_name_H-M   'P 1'
#
loop_
_entity.id
_entity.type
_entity.pdbx_description
1 polymer ?
#
loop_
_entity_poly.entity_id
_entity_poly.type
_entity_poly.pdbx_seq_one_letter_code
_entity_poly.pdbx_strand_id
1 'polypeptide(L)' 'MLNTQKNAETTQQGRGATRRVLLVLENLPVPHDRRMWQVATSLRRAGYHVSVISPRPPDEPEYCELE' A
#
# COMPACT_ATOMS: atom_id res chain seq x y z
N MET A 1 -26.86 0.64 41.43
CA MET A 1 -27.13 1.74 40.48
C MET A 1 -25.92 2.68 40.55
N LEU A 2 -25.07 2.90 39.55
CA LEU A 2 -25.01 2.54 38.14
C LEU A 2 -23.64 1.93 37.82
N ASN A 3 -23.62 0.92 36.95
CA ASN A 3 -22.43 0.44 36.26
C ASN A 3 -22.02 1.50 35.23
N THR A 4 -20.79 2.02 35.29
CA THR A 4 -20.21 2.79 34.17
C THR A 4 -19.07 1.97 33.61
N GLN A 5 -19.41 1.00 32.76
CA GLN A 5 -18.45 0.40 31.86
C GLN A 5 -18.00 1.49 30.88
N LYS A 6 -16.81 2.04 31.12
CA LYS A 6 -16.10 2.78 30.08
C LYS A 6 -15.67 1.75 29.04
N ASN A 7 -16.31 1.86 27.88
CA ASN A 7 -16.09 1.02 26.73
C ASN A 7 -14.59 0.84 26.44
N ALA A 8 -14.27 -0.41 26.15
CA ALA A 8 -12.95 -0.84 25.71
C ALA A 8 -12.51 -0.03 24.49
N GLU A 9 -11.58 0.90 24.69
CA GLU A 9 -10.66 1.29 23.63
C GLU A 9 -9.60 0.20 23.54
N THR A 10 -9.95 -0.89 22.85
CA THR A 10 -8.98 -1.84 22.33
C THR A 10 -8.15 -1.12 21.27
N THR A 11 -7.20 -0.30 21.69
CA THR A 11 -6.07 0.09 20.85
C THR A 11 -4.91 -0.84 21.19
N GLN A 12 -5.14 -2.14 21.00
CA GLN A 12 -4.04 -3.06 20.73
C GLN A 12 -3.88 -3.11 19.21
N GLN A 13 -2.82 -2.53 18.69
CA GLN A 13 -2.06 -3.17 17.63
C GLN A 13 -0.68 -2.55 17.59
N GLY A 14 0.31 -3.39 17.91
CA GLY A 14 1.67 -2.98 18.24
C GLY A 14 2.35 -2.17 17.14
N ARG A 15 3.51 -1.63 17.50
CA ARG A 15 4.53 -1.15 16.56
C ARG A 15 5.11 -2.30 15.72
N GLY A 16 4.25 -3.07 15.07
CA GLY A 16 4.62 -4.07 14.08
C GLY A 16 5.12 -3.30 12.87
N ALA A 17 6.37 -3.52 12.50
CA ALA A 17 6.97 -2.90 11.33
C ALA A 17 6.02 -2.92 10.14
N THR A 18 5.83 -1.77 9.48
CA THR A 18 5.02 -1.67 8.26
C THR A 18 5.46 -2.75 7.28
N ARG A 19 4.56 -3.66 6.94
CA ARG A 19 4.86 -4.77 6.04
C ARG A 19 5.19 -4.21 4.66
N ARG A 20 6.31 -4.63 4.07
CA ARG A 20 6.82 -4.13 2.78
C ARG A 20 6.57 -5.15 1.68
N VAL A 21 6.16 -4.67 0.50
CA VAL A 21 5.94 -5.49 -0.70
C VAL A 21 6.67 -4.85 -1.87
N LEU A 22 7.41 -5.66 -2.62
CA LEU A 22 8.01 -5.28 -3.91
C LEU A 22 7.25 -5.99 -5.04
N LEU A 23 6.81 -5.22 -6.01
CA LEU A 23 6.17 -5.70 -7.23
C LEU A 23 7.12 -5.46 -8.40
N VAL A 24 7.37 -6.49 -9.22
CA VAL A 24 8.26 -6.42 -10.39
C VAL A 24 7.46 -6.78 -11.63
N LEU A 25 7.47 -5.90 -12.62
CA LEU A 25 6.71 -6.00 -13.86
C LEU A 25 7.64 -5.89 -15.06
N GLU A 26 7.33 -6.67 -16.10
CA GLU A 26 8.03 -6.62 -17.39
C GLU A 26 7.12 -6.20 -18.55
N ASN A 27 5.79 -6.31 -18.38
CA ASN A 27 4.84 -6.17 -19.48
C ASN A 27 4.52 -4.72 -19.82
N LEU A 28 4.08 -3.94 -18.81
CA LEU A 28 3.53 -2.61 -19.00
C LEU A 28 3.95 -1.68 -17.86
N PRO A 29 4.12 -0.37 -18.13
CA PRO A 29 4.36 0.62 -17.09
C PRO A 29 3.16 0.74 -16.15
N VAL A 30 3.40 1.02 -14.87
CA VAL A 30 2.33 1.43 -13.93
C VAL A 30 2.17 2.95 -14.03
N PRO A 31 0.93 3.50 -14.06
CA PRO A 31 -0.37 2.87 -13.80
C PRO A 31 -1.09 2.25 -15.01
N HIS A 32 -0.45 2.22 -16.19
CA HIS A 32 -1.06 1.69 -17.42
C HIS A 32 -1.41 0.20 -17.34
N ASP A 33 -0.64 -0.60 -16.57
CA ASP A 33 -1.09 -1.92 -16.13
C ASP A 33 -2.18 -1.80 -15.06
N ARG A 34 -3.43 -1.80 -15.51
CA ARG A 34 -4.61 -1.71 -14.63
C ARG A 34 -4.70 -2.84 -13.61
N ARG A 35 -4.23 -4.05 -13.95
CA ARG A 35 -4.32 -5.21 -13.03
C ARG A 35 -3.35 -5.01 -11.88
N MET A 36 -2.11 -4.62 -12.20
CA MET A 36 -1.12 -4.31 -11.18
C MET A 36 -1.51 -3.10 -10.35
N TRP A 37 -2.09 -2.07 -10.99
CA TRP A 37 -2.57 -0.89 -10.29
C TRP A 37 -3.61 -1.24 -9.22
N GLN A 38 -4.57 -2.11 -9.52
CA GLN A 38 -5.57 -2.57 -8.55
C GLN A 38 -4.96 -3.33 -7.37
N VAL A 39 -3.95 -4.17 -7.61
CA VAL A 39 -3.26 -4.91 -6.55
C VAL A 39 -2.42 -3.98 -5.68
N ALA A 40 -1.61 -3.10 -6.29
CA ALA A 40 -0.76 -2.15 -5.57
C ALA A 40 -1.59 -1.21 -4.69
N THR A 41 -2.69 -0.67 -5.21
CA THR A 41 -3.59 0.19 -4.45
C THR A 41 -4.33 -0.57 -3.34
N SER A 42 -4.71 -1.83 -3.56
CA SER A 42 -5.33 -2.67 -2.52
C SER A 42 -4.35 -2.97 -1.37
N LEU A 43 -3.09 -3.30 -1.68
CA LEU A 43 -2.05 -3.50 -0.68
C LEU A 43 -1.75 -2.21 0.10
N ARG A 44 -1.65 -1.07 -0.58
CA ARG A 44 -1.47 0.23 0.09
C ARG A 44 -2.64 0.55 1.02
N ARG A 45 -3.89 0.33 0.59
CA ARG A 45 -5.10 0.49 1.43
C ARG A 45 -5.12 -0.45 2.63
N ALA A 46 -4.52 -1.63 2.52
CA ALA A 46 -4.38 -2.58 3.62
C ALA A 46 -3.20 -2.24 4.58
N GLY A 47 -2.52 -1.12 4.38
CA GLY A 47 -1.44 -0.64 5.26
C GLY A 47 -0.05 -1.17 4.94
N TYR A 48 0.17 -1.69 3.74
CA TYR A 48 1.49 -2.11 3.28
C TYR A 48 2.27 -0.94 2.66
N HIS A 49 3.59 -0.95 2.84
CA HIS A 49 4.50 -0.11 2.06
C HIS A 49 4.81 -0.83 0.74
N VAL A 50 4.36 -0.27 -0.38
CA VAL A 50 4.45 -0.91 -1.70
C VAL A 50 5.48 -0.18 -2.56
N SER A 51 6.43 -0.93 -3.09
CA SER A 51 7.36 -0.47 -4.13
C SER A 51 7.08 -1.21 -5.43
N VAL A 52 7.15 -0.51 -6.56
CA VAL A 52 6.89 -1.07 -7.89
C VAL A 52 8.09 -0.78 -8.78
N ILE A 53 8.57 -1.82 -9.47
CA ILE A 53 9.54 -1.72 -10.56
C ILE A 53 8.83 -2.17 -11.82
N SER A 54 8.77 -1.32 -12.84
CA SER A 54 8.14 -1.62 -14.13
C SER A 54 8.97 -1.03 -15.27
N PRO A 55 8.70 -1.39 -16.54
CA PRO A 55 9.23 -0.64 -17.67
C PRO A 55 8.86 0.83 -17.52
N ARG A 56 9.78 1.72 -17.90
CA ARG A 56 9.59 3.16 -17.82
C ARG A 56 9.04 3.67 -19.16
N PRO A 57 7.94 4.44 -19.17
CA PRO A 57 7.53 5.18 -20.36
C PRO A 57 8.64 6.14 -20.81
N PRO A 58 8.83 6.40 -22.11
CA PRO A 58 9.91 7.26 -22.61
C PRO A 58 9.97 8.64 -21.92
N ASP A 59 8.80 9.21 -21.65
CA ASP A 59 8.62 10.61 -21.21
C ASP A 59 8.25 10.75 -19.71
N GLU A 60 8.40 9.70 -18.91
CA GLU A 60 8.10 9.73 -17.46
C GLU A 60 9.37 9.68 -16.58
N PRO A 61 9.31 10.25 -15.36
CA PRO A 61 10.45 10.27 -14.43
C PRO A 61 10.88 8.84 -14.04
N GLU A 62 12.16 8.70 -13.67
CA GLU A 62 12.74 7.41 -13.25
C GLU A 62 12.06 6.83 -11.99
N TYR A 63 11.49 7.70 -11.15
CA TYR A 63 10.76 7.32 -9.95
C TYR A 63 9.58 8.27 -9.70
N CYS A 64 8.49 7.72 -9.18
CA CYS A 64 7.29 8.47 -8.81
C CYS A 64 6.81 8.01 -7.43
N GLU A 65 6.65 8.94 -6.51
CA GLU A 65 6.03 8.67 -5.20
C GLU A 65 4.53 8.86 -5.31
N LEU A 66 3.77 7.86 -4.86
CA LEU A 66 2.33 7.95 -4.75
C LEU A 66 2.00 8.40 -3.33
N GLU A 67 1.21 9.48 -3.19
CA GLU A 67 0.61 9.91 -1.92
C GLU A 67 -0.52 8.97 -1.46
#